data_AF-J9EL53-F1
#
_entry.id   AF-J9EL53-F1
#
_cell.length_a   1.000
_cell.length_b   1.000
_cell.length_c   1.000
_cell.angle_alpha   90.00
_cell.angle_beta   90.00
_cell.angle_gamma   90.00
#
_symmetry.space_group_name_H-M   'P 1'
#
loop_
_entity.id
_entity.type
_entity.pdbx_description
1 polymer ?
#
loop_
_entity_poly.entity_id
_entity_poly.type
_entity_poly.pdbx_seq_one_letter_code
_entity_poly.pdbx_strand_id
1 'polypeptide(L)'
;IGKTNEQLYHLLAICLTLQPQRIDDSIQSQLYERTGERMNHMSNGNIDEFRLAFQQGCPKFLSPTTVVYEGPNQAKEPLLRQCNAFLEEIESQIMLPILRGYLKLYTTLPTRKLASFMDVSGKFLSLFSLCFIVHIHIRHRHDVVNDNADYDSFVGKLLSFKMIVNELGKECMDRCEIDDSTTDLDFYVDKDMIIIADTKVARRIGEYFIKQIQKLQEVNRKLKELPVIPAV
;
A
#
# COMPACT_ATOMS: atom_id res chain seq x y z
N ILE A 1 -15.28 -18.48 13.05
CA ILE A 1 -13.84 -18.34 13.32
C ILE A 1 -13.01 -18.95 12.18
N GLY A 2 -13.20 -20.23 11.80
CA GLY A 2 -12.49 -20.82 10.65
C GLY A 2 -12.76 -20.13 9.31
N LYS A 3 -14.03 -19.93 8.94
CA LYS A 3 -14.39 -19.21 7.69
C LYS A 3 -13.87 -17.77 7.66
N THR A 4 -13.96 -17.03 8.75
CA THR A 4 -13.44 -15.66 8.83
C THR A 4 -11.92 -15.61 8.70
N ASN A 5 -11.22 -16.64 9.20
CA ASN A 5 -9.77 -16.77 9.06
C ASN A 5 -9.38 -16.98 7.58
N GLU A 6 -10.09 -17.85 6.86
CA GLU A 6 -9.87 -18.05 5.43
C GLU A 6 -10.13 -16.78 4.62
N GLN A 7 -11.16 -16.00 4.96
CA GLN A 7 -11.45 -14.72 4.32
C GLN A 7 -10.30 -13.71 4.47
N LEU A 8 -9.68 -13.66 5.65
CA LEU A 8 -8.54 -12.77 5.92
C LEU A 8 -7.33 -13.12 5.06
N TYR A 9 -7.05 -14.41 4.83
CA TYR A 9 -5.96 -14.83 3.93
C TYR A 9 -6.14 -14.34 2.49
N HIS A 10 -7.38 -14.29 1.99
CA HIS A 10 -7.66 -13.76 0.65
C HIS A 10 -7.40 -12.26 0.54
N LEU A 11 -7.81 -11.49 1.56
CA LEU A 11 -7.56 -10.05 1.61
C LEU A 11 -6.06 -9.76 1.81
N LEU A 12 -5.39 -10.54 2.65
CA LEU A 12 -3.95 -10.42 2.85
C LEU A 12 -3.15 -10.75 1.59
N ALA A 13 -3.57 -11.78 0.83
CA ALA A 13 -2.97 -12.12 -0.46
C ALA A 13 -3.04 -10.94 -1.44
N ILE A 14 -4.20 -10.26 -1.55
CA ILE A 14 -4.36 -9.05 -2.38
C ILE A 14 -3.39 -7.94 -1.93
N CYS A 15 -3.30 -7.69 -0.62
CA CYS A 15 -2.44 -6.62 -0.10
C CYS A 15 -0.97 -6.88 -0.42
N LEU A 16 -0.51 -8.12 -0.23
CA LEU A 16 0.89 -8.50 -0.43
C LEU A 16 1.28 -8.65 -1.91
N THR A 17 0.33 -8.89 -2.81
CA THR A 17 0.60 -8.85 -4.26
C THR A 17 0.77 -7.43 -4.77
N LEU A 18 0.00 -6.46 -4.24
CA LEU A 18 0.12 -5.05 -4.61
C LEU A 18 1.31 -4.36 -3.93
N GLN A 19 1.55 -4.66 -2.66
CA GLN A 19 2.66 -4.13 -1.89
C GLN A 19 3.37 -5.29 -1.19
N PRO A 20 4.42 -5.84 -1.81
CA PRO A 20 5.20 -6.91 -1.19
C PRO A 20 5.86 -6.41 0.10
N GLN A 21 5.42 -6.92 1.24
CA GLN A 21 5.98 -6.60 2.56
C GLN A 21 6.44 -7.91 3.23
N ARG A 22 7.49 -7.82 4.06
CA ARG A 22 7.82 -8.94 4.95
C ARG A 22 6.78 -9.05 6.05
N ILE A 23 6.28 -10.25 6.26
CA ILE A 23 5.38 -10.61 7.36
C ILE A 23 6.03 -11.72 8.18
N ASP A 24 5.41 -12.08 9.30
CA ASP A 24 5.86 -13.21 10.12
C ASP A 24 5.95 -14.51 9.30
N ASP A 25 7.04 -15.25 9.45
CA ASP A 25 7.34 -16.45 8.65
C ASP A 25 6.24 -17.52 8.78
N SER A 26 5.62 -17.65 9.96
CA SER A 26 4.55 -18.64 10.19
C SER A 26 3.27 -18.27 9.46
N ILE A 27 2.93 -16.98 9.40
CA ILE A 27 1.79 -16.45 8.65
C ILE A 27 2.07 -16.53 7.15
N GLN A 28 3.30 -16.22 6.74
CA GLN A 28 3.73 -16.33 5.35
C GLN A 28 3.58 -17.76 4.84
N SER A 29 4.07 -18.75 5.59
CA SER A 29 3.94 -20.16 5.21
C SER A 29 2.47 -20.57 5.04
N GLN A 30 1.59 -20.19 5.97
CA GLN A 30 0.16 -20.52 5.90
C GLN A 30 -0.56 -19.80 4.75
N LEU A 31 -0.18 -18.56 4.45
CA LEU A 31 -0.71 -17.78 3.34
C LEU A 31 -0.36 -18.44 2.00
N TYR A 32 0.92 -18.81 1.81
CA TYR A 32 1.38 -19.45 0.57
C TYR A 32 0.76 -20.84 0.38
N GLU A 33 0.61 -21.61 1.45
CA GLU A 33 -0.05 -22.92 1.39
C GLU A 33 -1.51 -22.82 0.90
N ARG A 34 -2.22 -21.75 1.30
CA ARG A 34 -3.65 -21.57 0.97
C ARG A 34 -3.92 -20.78 -0.29
N THR A 35 -3.10 -19.78 -0.59
CA THR A 35 -3.37 -18.76 -1.62
C THR A 35 -2.20 -18.53 -2.58
N GLY A 36 -1.12 -19.32 -2.49
CA GLY A 36 0.09 -19.12 -3.28
C GLY A 36 -0.12 -19.13 -4.79
N GLU A 37 -0.91 -20.07 -5.33
CA GLU A 37 -1.24 -20.10 -6.77
C GLU A 37 -1.97 -18.83 -7.20
N ARG A 38 -2.95 -18.38 -6.41
CA ARG A 38 -3.70 -17.15 -6.69
C ARG A 38 -2.80 -15.92 -6.65
N MET A 39 -1.87 -15.87 -5.69
CA MET A 39 -0.87 -14.79 -5.61
C MET A 39 -0.01 -14.73 -6.88
N ASN A 40 0.41 -15.89 -7.42
CA ASN A 40 1.18 -15.94 -8.66
C ASN A 40 0.35 -15.47 -9.87
N HIS A 41 -0.92 -15.84 -9.95
CA HIS A 41 -1.81 -15.35 -11.02
C HIS A 41 -2.04 -13.83 -10.91
N MET A 42 -2.26 -13.32 -9.69
CA MET A 42 -2.40 -11.89 -9.43
C MET A 42 -1.11 -11.12 -9.78
N SER A 43 0.07 -11.64 -9.40
CA SER A 43 1.36 -10.98 -9.71
C SER A 43 1.67 -10.93 -11.21
N ASN A 44 1.11 -11.85 -12.00
CA ASN A 44 1.22 -11.87 -13.45
C ASN A 44 0.27 -10.89 -14.16
N GLY A 45 -0.54 -10.15 -13.40
CA GLY A 45 -1.47 -9.15 -13.95
C GLY A 45 -2.88 -9.65 -14.24
N ASN A 46 -3.28 -10.83 -13.72
CA ASN A 46 -4.63 -11.33 -13.89
C ASN A 46 -5.62 -10.61 -12.96
N ILE A 47 -6.32 -9.61 -13.49
CA ILE A 47 -7.29 -8.77 -12.76
C ILE A 47 -8.50 -9.59 -12.28
N ASP A 48 -8.93 -10.61 -13.03
CA ASP A 48 -10.05 -11.46 -12.65
C ASP A 48 -9.75 -12.25 -11.36
N GLU A 49 -8.48 -12.54 -11.09
CA GLU A 49 -8.09 -13.23 -9.85
C GLU A 49 -8.28 -12.32 -8.63
N PHE A 50 -8.01 -11.01 -8.76
CA PHE A 50 -8.32 -10.02 -7.72
C PHE A 50 -9.83 -9.95 -7.45
N ARG A 51 -10.65 -10.03 -8.50
CA ARG A 51 -12.12 -10.05 -8.37
C ARG A 51 -12.59 -11.24 -7.54
N LEU A 52 -12.09 -12.43 -7.88
CA LEU A 52 -12.47 -13.66 -7.19
C LEU A 52 -11.97 -13.66 -5.74
N ALA A 53 -10.76 -13.17 -5.49
CA ALA A 53 -10.19 -13.09 -4.15
C ALA A 53 -10.99 -12.09 -3.29
N PHE A 54 -11.36 -10.95 -3.86
CA PHE A 54 -12.18 -9.95 -3.19
C PHE A 54 -13.56 -10.52 -2.83
N GLN A 55 -14.26 -11.15 -3.77
CA GLN A 55 -15.60 -11.72 -3.50
C GLN A 55 -15.60 -12.80 -2.41
N GLN A 56 -14.50 -13.53 -2.26
CA GLN A 56 -14.35 -14.56 -1.24
C GLN A 56 -13.91 -13.98 0.11
N GLY A 57 -13.02 -12.99 0.10
CA GLY A 57 -12.48 -12.34 1.29
C GLY A 57 -13.38 -11.26 1.90
N CYS A 58 -14.17 -10.56 1.08
CA CYS A 58 -14.99 -9.46 1.56
C CYS A 58 -16.15 -9.96 2.44
N PRO A 59 -16.48 -9.24 3.52
CA PRO A 59 -17.69 -9.52 4.30
C PRO A 59 -18.93 -9.31 3.43
N LYS A 60 -20.02 -10.00 3.74
CA LYS A 60 -21.27 -9.83 2.99
C LYS A 60 -21.78 -8.41 3.15
N PHE A 61 -21.93 -7.70 2.03
CA PHE A 61 -22.55 -6.38 2.01
C PHE A 61 -24.02 -6.48 2.39
N LEU A 62 -24.46 -5.61 3.30
CA LEU A 62 -25.87 -5.52 3.68
C LEU A 62 -26.61 -4.72 2.61
N SER A 63 -27.66 -5.32 2.03
CA SER A 63 -28.63 -4.57 1.24
C SER A 63 -29.61 -3.87 2.20
N PRO A 64 -29.81 -2.55 2.10
CA PRO A 64 -30.80 -1.82 2.91
C PRO A 64 -32.25 -2.28 2.68
N THR A 65 -32.51 -3.01 1.60
CA THR A 65 -33.84 -3.51 1.26
C THR A 65 -34.19 -4.71 2.12
N THR A 66 -34.83 -4.46 3.26
CA THR A 66 -35.38 -5.50 4.16
C THR A 66 -36.70 -6.09 3.64
N VAL A 67 -37.27 -5.52 2.58
CA VAL A 67 -38.58 -5.89 2.03
C VAL A 67 -38.39 -6.39 0.60
N VAL A 68 -38.78 -7.63 0.34
CA VAL A 68 -38.82 -8.20 -1.01
C VAL A 68 -39.97 -7.51 -1.75
N TYR A 69 -39.66 -6.45 -2.49
CA TYR A 69 -40.60 -5.89 -3.46
C TYR A 69 -40.63 -6.80 -4.69
N GLU A 70 -41.79 -6.97 -5.34
CA GLU A 70 -41.87 -7.70 -6.62
C GLU A 70 -40.92 -7.04 -7.62
N GLY A 71 -39.80 -7.71 -7.93
CA GLY A 71 -38.73 -7.18 -8.76
C GLY A 71 -37.51 -8.12 -8.80
N PRO A 72 -36.56 -7.88 -9.73
CA PRO A 72 -35.34 -8.67 -9.83
C PRO A 72 -34.51 -8.58 -8.53
N ASN A 73 -33.92 -9.69 -8.11
CA ASN A 73 -33.17 -9.79 -6.86
C ASN A 73 -31.93 -8.87 -6.86
N GLN A 74 -32.04 -7.70 -6.19
CA GLN A 74 -30.99 -6.69 -6.09
C GLN A 74 -29.97 -6.97 -4.97
N ALA A 75 -30.10 -8.07 -4.21
CA ALA A 75 -29.25 -8.32 -3.04
C ALA A 75 -27.74 -8.45 -3.38
N LYS A 76 -27.39 -8.72 -4.64
CA LYS A 76 -26.00 -8.81 -5.12
C LYS A 76 -25.43 -7.48 -5.64
N GLU A 77 -26.28 -6.48 -5.87
CA GLU A 77 -25.88 -5.20 -6.47
C GLU A 77 -24.84 -4.45 -5.60
N PRO A 78 -24.95 -4.41 -4.25
CA PRO A 78 -23.92 -3.78 -3.42
C PRO A 78 -22.55 -4.44 -3.56
N LEU A 79 -22.49 -5.78 -3.57
CA LEU A 79 -21.24 -6.52 -3.76
C LEU A 79 -20.63 -6.24 -5.12
N LEU A 80 -21.43 -6.23 -6.18
CA LEU A 80 -20.96 -5.97 -7.53
C LEU A 80 -20.40 -4.55 -7.65
N ARG A 81 -21.10 -3.55 -7.11
CA ARG A 81 -20.66 -2.15 -7.15
C ARG A 81 -19.34 -1.94 -6.41
N GLN A 82 -19.21 -2.52 -5.22
CA GLN A 82 -17.98 -2.45 -4.42
C GLN A 82 -16.83 -3.19 -5.11
N CYS A 83 -17.11 -4.34 -5.70
CA CYS A 83 -16.13 -5.09 -6.46
C CYS A 83 -15.65 -4.33 -7.71
N ASN A 84 -16.54 -3.66 -8.44
CA ASN A 84 -16.15 -2.88 -9.62
C ASN A 84 -15.29 -1.68 -9.22
N ALA A 85 -15.68 -0.94 -8.17
CA ALA A 85 -14.87 0.16 -7.65
C ALA A 85 -13.47 -0.31 -7.20
N PHE A 86 -13.41 -1.47 -6.52
CA PHE A 86 -12.15 -2.10 -6.14
C PHE A 86 -11.30 -2.46 -7.37
N LEU A 87 -11.87 -3.07 -8.41
CA LEU A 87 -11.11 -3.45 -9.61
C LEU A 87 -10.58 -2.24 -10.38
N GLU A 88 -11.37 -1.16 -10.50
CA GLU A 88 -10.91 0.11 -11.06
C GLU A 88 -9.69 0.65 -10.31
N GLU A 89 -9.70 0.51 -8.98
CA GLU A 89 -8.56 0.88 -8.14
C GLU A 89 -7.35 -0.04 -8.37
N ILE A 90 -7.54 -1.37 -8.46
CA ILE A 90 -6.45 -2.32 -8.75
C ILE A 90 -5.80 -2.04 -10.10
N GLU A 91 -6.59 -1.78 -11.14
CA GLU A 91 -6.08 -1.43 -12.47
C GLU A 91 -5.21 -0.16 -12.41
N SER A 92 -5.58 0.79 -11.54
CA SER A 92 -4.81 2.00 -11.31
C SER A 92 -3.58 1.81 -10.41
N GLN A 93 -3.41 0.66 -9.74
CA GLN A 93 -2.29 0.42 -8.83
C GLN A 93 -1.31 -0.66 -9.31
N ILE A 94 -1.71 -1.51 -10.26
CA ILE A 94 -0.96 -2.70 -10.67
C ILE A 94 0.43 -2.41 -11.28
N MET A 95 0.67 -1.18 -11.77
CA MET A 95 1.97 -0.77 -12.30
C MET A 95 2.91 -0.20 -11.23
N LEU A 96 2.43 0.07 -10.01
CA LEU A 96 3.25 0.63 -8.92
C LEU A 96 4.43 -0.29 -8.55
N PRO A 97 4.26 -1.63 -8.42
CA PRO A 97 5.36 -2.55 -8.17
C PRO A 97 6.40 -2.54 -9.30
N ILE A 98 5.95 -2.39 -10.55
CA ILE A 98 6.81 -2.37 -11.74
C ILE A 98 7.64 -1.08 -11.77
N LEU A 99 7.00 0.08 -11.59
CA LEU A 99 7.68 1.38 -11.46
C LEU A 99 8.74 1.33 -10.36
N ARG A 100 8.36 0.84 -9.19
CA ARG A 100 9.24 0.67 -8.05
C ARG A 100 10.40 -0.27 -8.36
N GLY A 101 10.14 -1.38 -9.06
CA GLY A 101 11.16 -2.33 -9.52
C GLY A 101 12.18 -1.66 -10.42
N TYR A 102 11.73 -0.87 -11.40
CA TYR A 102 12.66 -0.10 -12.24
C TYR A 102 13.50 0.87 -11.41
N LEU A 103 12.88 1.68 -10.55
CA LEU A 103 13.62 2.65 -9.74
C LEU A 103 14.65 1.98 -8.81
N LYS A 104 14.36 0.80 -8.25
CA LYS A 104 15.31 0.04 -7.42
C LYS A 104 16.55 -0.46 -8.17
N LEU A 105 16.45 -0.66 -9.48
CA LEU A 105 17.54 -1.22 -10.29
C LEU A 105 18.53 -0.16 -10.79
N TYR A 106 18.19 1.13 -10.69
CA TYR A 106 19.01 2.21 -11.22
C TYR A 106 19.41 3.17 -10.10
N THR A 107 20.66 3.66 -10.14
CA THR A 107 21.10 4.81 -9.34
C THR A 107 20.70 6.13 -10.01
N THR A 108 20.67 6.13 -11.35
CA THR A 108 20.20 7.23 -12.20
C THR A 108 19.42 6.66 -13.38
N LEU A 109 18.25 7.22 -13.71
CA LEU A 109 17.39 6.75 -14.79
C LEU A 109 16.85 7.94 -15.60
N PRO A 110 17.12 8.02 -16.92
CA PRO A 110 16.52 9.05 -17.76
C PRO A 110 14.98 8.97 -17.74
N THR A 111 14.31 10.10 -17.54
CA THR A 111 12.85 10.18 -17.44
C THR A 111 12.17 9.60 -18.68
N ARG A 112 12.70 9.89 -19.88
CA ARG A 112 12.18 9.36 -21.15
C ARG A 112 12.28 7.83 -21.26
N LYS A 113 13.33 7.25 -20.67
CA LYS A 113 13.53 5.79 -20.68
C LYS A 113 12.51 5.11 -19.76
N LEU A 114 12.27 5.68 -18.59
CA LEU A 114 11.20 5.22 -17.71
C LEU A 114 9.83 5.39 -18.37
N ALA A 115 9.54 6.57 -18.94
CA ALA A 115 8.29 6.83 -19.64
C ALA A 115 8.06 5.79 -20.75
N SER A 116 9.07 5.51 -21.57
CA SER A 116 8.99 4.46 -22.59
C SER A 116 8.71 3.08 -22.00
N PHE A 117 9.31 2.70 -20.88
CA PHE A 117 9.01 1.41 -20.22
C PHE A 117 7.59 1.34 -19.68
N MET A 118 7.03 2.47 -19.23
CA MET A 118 5.69 2.53 -18.65
C MET A 118 4.57 2.69 -19.69
N ASP A 119 4.85 3.38 -20.79
CA ASP A 119 3.90 3.65 -21.88
C ASP A 119 3.59 2.40 -22.73
N VAL A 120 4.48 1.41 -22.70
CA VAL A 120 4.26 0.07 -23.29
C VAL A 120 2.95 -0.59 -22.84
N SER A 121 2.37 -0.15 -21.70
CA SER A 121 1.12 -0.69 -21.18
C SER A 121 -0.12 0.19 -21.40
N GLY A 122 -0.01 1.45 -21.82
CA GLY A 122 -1.14 2.40 -21.97
C GLY A 122 -1.93 2.72 -20.69
N LYS A 123 -1.61 2.06 -19.57
CA LYS A 123 -2.26 2.15 -18.25
C LYS A 123 -1.58 3.13 -17.29
N PHE A 124 -0.46 3.73 -17.68
CA PHE A 124 0.24 4.69 -16.81
C PHE A 124 -0.57 5.98 -16.59
N LEU A 125 -1.38 6.37 -17.58
CA LEU A 125 -2.27 7.53 -17.51
C LEU A 125 -3.45 7.32 -16.55
N SER A 126 -3.98 6.10 -16.43
CA SER A 126 -5.09 5.78 -15.50
C SER A 126 -4.64 5.66 -14.04
N LEU A 127 -3.35 5.37 -13.81
CA LEU A 127 -2.71 5.22 -12.49
C LEU A 127 -2.98 6.40 -11.53
N PHE A 128 -3.04 7.62 -12.06
CA PHE A 128 -3.09 8.84 -11.26
C PHE A 128 -4.46 9.51 -11.20
N SER A 129 -5.40 9.15 -12.09
CA SER A 129 -6.73 9.76 -12.09
C SER A 129 -7.52 9.42 -10.82
N LEU A 130 -7.28 8.24 -10.22
CA LEU A 130 -8.01 7.77 -9.04
C LEU A 130 -7.23 8.00 -7.72
N CYS A 131 -5.90 7.89 -7.74
CA CYS A 131 -5.08 8.20 -6.55
C CYS A 131 -5.19 9.68 -6.16
N PHE A 132 -5.48 10.57 -7.12
CA PHE A 132 -5.86 11.95 -6.88
C PHE A 132 -7.15 12.09 -6.05
N ILE A 133 -8.12 11.19 -6.24
CA ILE A 133 -9.47 11.31 -5.66
C ILE A 133 -9.49 10.86 -4.19
N VAL A 134 -8.70 9.85 -3.80
CA VAL A 134 -8.79 9.27 -2.44
C VAL A 134 -7.96 10.04 -1.39
N HIS A 135 -6.96 10.84 -1.78
CA HIS A 135 -6.13 11.61 -0.81
C HIS A 135 -6.00 13.13 -1.08
N ILE A 136 -6.38 13.67 -2.25
CA ILE A 136 -6.23 15.11 -2.57
C ILE A 136 -7.59 15.82 -2.64
N HIS A 137 -8.34 15.84 -1.53
CA HIS A 137 -9.28 16.96 -1.30
C HIS A 137 -8.56 18.23 -0.84
N ILE A 138 -7.25 18.21 -0.65
CA ILE A 138 -6.46 19.39 -0.29
C ILE A 138 -5.18 19.39 -1.12
N ARG A 139 -5.13 20.24 -2.16
CA ARG A 139 -4.02 21.16 -2.47
C ARG A 139 -3.92 21.44 -3.97
N HIS A 140 -4.64 22.49 -4.35
CA HIS A 140 -4.35 23.44 -5.42
C HIS A 140 -4.03 22.92 -6.83
N ARG A 141 -5.08 22.98 -7.65
CA ARG A 141 -5.08 23.52 -9.01
C ARG A 141 -3.93 24.50 -9.25
N HIS A 142 -3.04 24.15 -10.18
CA HIS A 142 -2.33 25.14 -10.98
C HIS A 142 -2.33 24.64 -12.44
N ASP A 143 -3.26 25.19 -13.21
CA ASP A 143 -3.29 25.08 -14.66
C ASP A 143 -2.05 25.79 -15.22
N VAL A 144 -1.15 25.05 -15.87
CA VAL A 144 -0.19 25.62 -16.83
C VAL A 144 -0.31 24.81 -18.11
N VAL A 145 -0.98 25.41 -19.08
CA VAL A 145 -0.99 24.96 -20.48
C VAL A 145 0.41 25.23 -21.03
N ASN A 146 1.14 24.18 -21.43
CA ASN A 146 2.36 24.32 -22.22
C ASN A 146 2.51 23.12 -23.18
N ASP A 147 3.00 23.39 -24.38
CA ASP A 147 2.98 22.52 -25.58
C ASP A 147 3.85 21.23 -25.51
N ASN A 148 4.31 20.83 -24.31
CA ASN A 148 4.87 19.51 -24.02
C ASN A 148 4.08 18.81 -22.88
N ALA A 149 2.75 18.95 -22.95
CA ALA A 149 1.81 18.55 -21.91
C ALA A 149 2.00 17.11 -21.40
N ASP A 150 2.40 16.18 -22.26
CA ASP A 150 2.56 14.77 -21.88
C ASP A 150 3.78 14.52 -20.99
N TYR A 151 4.88 15.25 -21.21
CA TYR A 151 6.12 15.08 -20.46
C TYR A 151 6.06 15.75 -19.08
N ASP A 152 5.56 16.98 -19.01
CA ASP A 152 5.31 17.67 -17.74
C ASP A 152 4.23 16.93 -16.93
N SER A 153 3.25 16.33 -17.61
CA SER A 153 2.28 15.42 -16.99
C SER A 153 2.93 14.15 -16.43
N PHE A 154 3.89 13.53 -17.14
CA PHE A 154 4.64 12.36 -16.64
C PHE A 154 5.46 12.70 -15.39
N VAL A 155 6.21 13.81 -15.42
CA VAL A 155 7.03 14.24 -14.28
C VAL A 155 6.15 14.62 -13.08
N GLY A 156 5.05 15.35 -13.30
CA GLY A 156 4.09 15.68 -12.24
C GLY A 156 3.45 14.43 -11.61
N LYS A 157 3.11 13.43 -12.43
CA LYS A 157 2.64 12.12 -11.98
C LYS A 157 3.71 11.39 -11.17
N LEU A 158 4.94 11.33 -11.67
CA LEU A 158 6.06 10.68 -10.98
C LEU A 158 6.33 11.31 -9.59
N LEU A 159 6.26 12.64 -9.48
CA LEU A 159 6.39 13.34 -8.20
C LEU A 159 5.20 13.09 -7.26
N SER A 160 3.99 12.95 -7.81
CA SER A 160 2.82 12.54 -7.03
C SER A 160 3.01 11.13 -6.45
N PHE A 161 3.56 10.19 -7.23
CA PHE A 161 3.93 8.85 -6.75
C PHE A 161 4.97 8.92 -5.63
N LYS A 162 6.01 9.73 -5.79
CA LYS A 162 7.01 9.96 -4.72
C LYS A 162 6.33 10.37 -3.41
N MET A 163 5.39 11.31 -3.49
CA MET A 163 4.65 11.78 -2.32
C MET A 163 3.81 10.66 -1.68
N ILE A 164 3.06 9.91 -2.49
CA ILE A 164 2.22 8.79 -2.01
C ILE A 164 3.08 7.71 -1.32
N VAL A 165 4.18 7.29 -1.95
CA VAL A 165 5.08 6.26 -1.41
C VAL A 165 5.76 6.72 -0.12
N ASN A 166 6.17 7.99 -0.05
CA ASN A 166 6.87 8.54 1.10
C ASN A 166 5.94 8.89 2.27
N GLU A 167 4.68 9.27 2.00
CA GLU A 167 3.70 9.62 3.04
C GLU A 167 3.02 8.36 3.62
N LEU A 168 2.58 7.42 2.77
CA LEU A 168 2.01 6.14 3.22
C LEU A 168 3.04 5.27 3.95
N GLY A 169 4.32 5.37 3.57
CA GLY A 169 5.41 4.65 4.23
C GLY A 169 5.62 5.08 5.69
N LYS A 170 5.26 6.32 6.06
CA LYS A 170 5.50 6.85 7.42
C LYS A 170 4.44 6.41 8.44
N GLU A 171 3.18 6.26 8.05
CA GLU A 171 2.11 5.93 9.00
C GLU A 171 2.17 4.49 9.53
N CYS A 172 2.79 3.57 8.79
CA CYS A 172 2.98 2.17 9.21
C CYS A 172 4.22 1.97 10.13
N MET A 173 5.18 2.90 10.10
CA MET A 173 6.48 2.75 10.76
C MET A 173 6.42 2.86 12.29
N ASP A 174 5.35 3.39 12.87
CA ASP A 174 5.22 3.52 14.32
C ASP A 174 4.81 2.20 15.03
N ARG A 175 4.50 1.12 14.28
CA ARG A 175 3.97 -0.14 14.88
C ARG A 175 4.62 -1.45 14.44
N CYS A 176 5.53 -1.46 13.46
CA CYS A 176 6.14 -2.72 12.97
C CYS A 176 7.68 -2.70 13.05
N GLU A 177 8.25 -3.70 13.74
CA GLU A 177 9.70 -3.92 13.86
C GLU A 177 10.34 -4.49 12.57
N ILE A 178 9.54 -4.84 11.57
CA ILE A 178 9.98 -5.54 10.36
C ILE A 178 10.66 -4.57 9.39
N ASP A 179 11.93 -4.81 9.08
CA ASP A 179 12.75 -4.05 8.12
C ASP A 179 12.08 -4.02 6.75
N ASP A 180 11.46 -2.88 6.44
CA ASP A 180 10.69 -2.74 5.21
C ASP A 180 11.59 -2.06 4.19
N SER A 181 12.41 -2.87 3.50
CA SER A 181 13.16 -2.42 2.31
C SER A 181 12.27 -1.83 1.20
N THR A 182 10.96 -1.76 1.44
CA THR A 182 9.96 -1.08 0.62
C THR A 182 9.66 0.37 1.06
N THR A 183 10.35 0.94 2.05
CA THR A 183 10.24 2.38 2.37
C THR A 183 11.47 3.19 1.99
N ASP A 184 12.58 2.53 1.61
CA ASP A 184 13.89 3.16 1.42
C ASP A 184 14.13 3.77 0.03
N LEU A 185 13.07 4.06 -0.74
CA LEU A 185 13.20 4.59 -2.09
C LEU A 185 12.86 6.09 -2.12
N ASP A 186 13.88 6.93 -1.95
CA ASP A 186 13.79 8.38 -2.22
C ASP A 186 14.45 8.68 -3.58
N PHE A 187 13.90 9.63 -4.32
CA PHE A 187 14.48 10.06 -5.60
C PHE A 187 14.12 11.50 -5.88
N TYR A 188 14.94 12.21 -6.64
CA TYR A 188 14.58 13.53 -7.16
C TYR A 188 14.78 13.55 -8.66
N VAL A 189 14.14 14.50 -9.33
CA VAL A 189 14.25 14.69 -10.77
C VAL A 189 15.10 15.92 -11.01
N ASP A 190 16.25 15.75 -11.66
CA ASP A 190 17.06 16.84 -12.19
C ASP A 190 16.94 16.87 -13.71
N LYS A 191 16.25 17.90 -14.23
CA LYS A 191 15.91 18.06 -15.66
C LYS A 191 15.25 16.80 -16.22
N ASP A 192 16.01 16.00 -16.98
CA ASP A 192 15.55 14.80 -17.68
C ASP A 192 16.06 13.50 -17.04
N MET A 193 16.58 13.57 -15.81
CA MET A 193 17.17 12.44 -15.11
C MET A 193 16.59 12.28 -13.71
N ILE A 194 16.10 11.08 -13.43
CA ILE A 194 15.68 10.64 -12.11
C ILE A 194 16.93 10.16 -11.38
N ILE A 195 17.22 10.73 -10.23
CA ILE A 195 18.35 10.35 -9.39
C ILE A 195 17.79 9.72 -8.12
N ILE A 196 18.11 8.44 -7.92
CA ILE A 196 17.67 7.70 -6.74
C ILE A 196 18.63 8.03 -5.60
N ALA A 197 18.09 8.59 -4.52
CA ALA A 197 18.82 8.89 -3.31
C ALA A 197 18.76 7.68 -2.38
N ASP A 198 19.92 7.18 -1.96
CA ASP A 198 20.02 6.12 -0.94
C ASP A 198 19.80 6.76 0.44
N THR A 199 18.57 7.22 0.72
CA THR A 199 18.21 7.77 2.04
C THR A 199 17.87 6.61 2.96
N LYS A 200 18.89 6.00 3.55
CA LYS A 200 18.69 5.14 4.71
C LYS A 200 18.37 6.02 5.91
N VAL A 201 17.09 6.31 6.15
CA VAL A 201 16.68 6.85 7.44
C VAL A 201 16.82 5.69 8.44
N ALA A 202 17.96 5.65 9.12
CA ALA A 202 18.17 4.65 10.16
C ALA A 202 17.01 4.73 11.16
N ARG A 203 16.32 3.60 11.36
CA ARG A 203 15.23 3.54 12.33
C ARG A 203 15.77 3.97 13.68
N ARG A 204 15.04 4.86 14.35
CA ARG A 204 15.35 5.39 15.69
C ARG A 204 15.13 4.33 16.79
N ILE A 205 15.52 3.08 16.55
CA ILE A 205 15.44 1.96 17.48
C ILE A 205 16.16 2.34 18.78
N GLY A 206 17.33 2.99 18.68
CA GLY A 206 18.05 3.51 19.85
C GLY A 206 17.21 4.46 20.70
N GLU A 207 16.43 5.35 20.09
CA GLU A 207 15.56 6.28 20.84
C GLU A 207 14.40 5.57 21.53
N TYR A 208 13.87 4.50 20.93
CA TYR A 208 12.85 3.66 21.55
C TYR A 208 13.40 2.97 22.79
N PHE A 209 14.57 2.32 22.70
CA PHE A 209 15.23 1.70 23.85
C PHE A 209 15.55 2.72 24.94
N ILE A 210 16.07 3.90 24.58
CA ILE A 210 16.36 4.97 25.53
C ILE A 210 15.07 5.39 26.26
N LYS A 211 13.95 5.61 25.55
CA LYS A 211 12.66 5.96 26.15
C LYS A 211 12.16 4.89 27.11
N GLN A 212 12.27 3.60 26.75
CA GLN A 212 11.79 2.52 27.63
C GLN A 212 12.70 2.25 28.82
N ILE A 213 14.02 2.42 28.67
CA ILE A 213 14.95 2.39 29.79
C ILE A 213 14.62 3.53 30.77
N GLN A 214 14.36 4.74 30.27
CA GLN A 214 13.96 5.88 31.11
C GLN A 214 12.63 5.62 31.84
N LYS A 215 11.61 5.08 31.15
CA LYS A 215 10.35 4.70 31.80
C LYS A 215 10.55 3.61 32.86
N LEU A 216 11.36 2.59 32.57
CA LEU A 216 11.66 1.53 33.53
C LEU A 216 12.39 2.06 34.77
N GLN A 217 13.34 2.98 34.59
CA GLN A 217 14.04 3.65 35.69
C GLN A 217 13.08 4.50 36.53
N GLU A 218 12.15 5.20 35.90
CA GLU A 218 11.11 5.97 36.60
C GLU A 218 10.16 5.07 37.39
N VAL A 219 9.72 3.95 36.82
CA VAL A 219 8.89 2.96 37.52
C VAL A 219 9.68 2.37 38.70
N ASN A 220 10.94 1.99 38.52
CA ASN A 220 11.79 1.49 39.60
C ASN A 220 12.01 2.53 40.71
N ARG A 221 12.11 3.81 40.37
CA ARG A 221 12.19 4.89 41.37
C ARG A 221 10.89 4.96 42.17
N LYS A 222 9.74 4.98 41.50
CA LYS A 222 8.42 4.98 42.15
C LYS A 222 8.21 3.72 43.01
N LEU A 223 8.66 2.56 42.55
CA LEU A 223 8.58 1.30 43.31
C LEU A 223 9.40 1.35 44.61
N LYS A 224 10.57 2.01 44.58
CA LYS A 224 11.42 2.21 45.78
C LYS A 224 10.83 3.22 46.78
N GLU A 225 9.98 4.13 46.32
CA GLU A 225 9.28 5.10 47.15
C GLU A 225 8.03 4.50 47.82
N LEU A 226 7.59 3.31 47.40
CA LEU A 226 6.49 2.62 48.04
C LEU A 226 6.95 1.99 49.37
N PRO A 227 6.18 2.17 50.46
CA PRO A 227 6.50 1.54 51.73
C PRO A 227 6.42 0.02 51.58
N VAL A 228 7.50 -0.67 51.94
CA VAL A 228 7.55 -2.14 51.97
C VAL A 228 6.58 -2.60 53.06
N ILE A 229 5.48 -3.23 52.65
CA ILE A 229 4.58 -3.92 53.58
C ILE A 229 5.33 -5.20 54.02
N PRO A 230 5.71 -5.35 55.30
CA PRO A 230 6.37 -6.57 55.75
C PRO A 230 5.40 -7.75 55.55
N ALA A 231 5.88 -8.80 54.90
CA ALA A 231 5.13 -10.04 54.74
C ALA A 231 4.86 -10.63 56.14
N VAL A 232 3.58 -10.84 56.45
CA VAL A 232 3.09 -11.56 57.63
C VAL A 232 3.01 -13.04 57.31
#